data_AF-A0A1H2QW80-F1
#
_entry.id   AF-A0A1H2QW80-F1
#
_cell.length_a   1.000
_cell.length_b   1.000
_cell.length_c   1.000
_cell.angle_alpha   90.00
_cell.angle_beta   90.00
_cell.angle_gamma   90.00
#
_symmetry.space_group_name_H-M   'P 1'
#
loop_
_entity.id
_entity.type
_entity.pdbx_description
1 polymer ?
#
loop_
_entity_poly.entity_id
_entity_poly.type
_entity_poly.pdbx_seq_one_letter_code
_entity_poly.pdbx_strand_id
1 'polypeptide(L)'
;MTPFVIQKDQIIAQMRAELSKTKVTDRYYTEANITDCNAHLEAFLAQLEKADQALDKQAYLAAAIQTLCEQLSTFNNPEEEEMPEFLWGFLYNGYTVELSNFIRETALAYGLEVPAAKVIALHNCTLKVGEYDCFSVILGAEEKEEPTFVSLEYDPHAYQFFLDENPYGDPYLIPIYNLQINTDETQLSFEVLLEGRYQHIQLIAQYPQDKLWFKTVYDLHTQRVLLGEYKKPWSRIITLHIEEGQLKELRPIQYDESGEVIDIFQENGGFDVFPMGINENGELQGKYVIADTKIIEEKVFFADHRTEWQLYELGAISMQKGKITLTSTDKRYTRDKEGKLLIKAISPISLSYELKNSEFVLNFVQEILNKQEKSI
;
A
#
# COMPACT_ATOMS: atom_id res chain seq x y z
N MET A 1 -2.72 32.44 -27.47
CA MET A 1 -2.66 31.78 -26.14
C MET A 1 -2.58 30.29 -26.38
N THR A 2 -1.58 29.63 -25.81
CA THR A 2 -1.45 28.18 -25.89
C THR A 2 -2.60 27.53 -25.10
N PRO A 3 -3.09 26.33 -25.49
CA PRO A 3 -4.14 25.61 -24.76
C PRO A 3 -3.86 25.48 -23.25
N PHE A 4 -2.58 25.33 -22.88
CA PHE A 4 -2.13 25.23 -21.49
C PHE A 4 -2.33 26.49 -20.67
N VAL A 5 -2.25 27.69 -21.26
CA VAL A 5 -2.57 28.94 -20.53
C VAL A 5 -4.05 28.95 -20.12
N ILE A 6 -4.93 28.49 -21.01
CA ILE A 6 -6.38 28.40 -20.72
C ILE A 6 -6.64 27.37 -19.62
N GLN A 7 -6.00 26.19 -19.69
CA GLN A 7 -6.15 25.14 -18.67
C GLN A 7 -5.65 25.60 -17.30
N LYS A 8 -4.49 26.27 -17.24
CA LYS A 8 -3.97 26.92 -16.02
C LYS A 8 -4.99 27.89 -15.44
N ASP A 9 -5.51 28.82 -16.25
CA ASP A 9 -6.47 29.82 -15.77
C ASP A 9 -7.76 29.20 -15.23
N GLN A 10 -8.21 28.08 -15.82
CA GLN A 10 -9.35 27.31 -15.32
C GLN A 10 -9.08 26.68 -13.95
N ILE A 11 -7.90 26.06 -13.76
CA ILE A 11 -7.50 25.47 -12.48
C ILE A 11 -7.45 26.55 -11.39
N ILE A 12 -6.82 27.70 -11.68
CA ILE A 12 -6.74 28.82 -10.73
C ILE A 12 -8.14 29.37 -10.39
N ALA A 13 -9.04 29.48 -11.37
CA ALA A 13 -10.42 29.89 -11.12
C ALA A 13 -11.19 28.89 -10.24
N GLN A 14 -10.97 27.59 -10.44
CA GLN A 14 -11.53 26.53 -9.60
C GLN A 14 -11.03 26.63 -8.15
N MET A 15 -9.71 26.77 -7.94
CA MET A 15 -9.13 26.91 -6.60
C MET A 15 -9.74 28.11 -5.85
N ARG A 16 -9.92 29.25 -6.51
CA ARG A 16 -10.59 30.44 -5.93
C ARG A 16 -12.05 30.19 -5.61
N ALA A 17 -12.77 29.49 -6.49
CA ALA A 17 -14.17 29.15 -6.27
C ALA A 17 -14.33 28.20 -5.06
N GLU A 18 -13.45 27.23 -4.91
CA GLU A 18 -13.41 26.34 -3.74
C GLU A 18 -13.10 27.13 -2.46
N LEU A 19 -12.05 27.96 -2.46
CA LEU A 19 -11.69 28.83 -1.33
C LEU A 19 -12.87 29.71 -0.86
N SER A 20 -13.63 30.25 -1.80
CA SER A 20 -14.79 31.11 -1.52
C SER A 20 -15.95 30.36 -0.86
N LYS A 21 -16.07 29.05 -1.10
CA LYS A 21 -17.13 28.18 -0.55
C LYS A 21 -16.70 27.53 0.76
N THR A 22 -15.40 27.39 1.01
CA THR A 22 -14.84 26.78 2.22
C THR A 22 -14.79 27.79 3.37
N LYS A 23 -15.30 27.38 4.54
CA LYS A 23 -15.24 28.18 5.77
C LYS A 23 -13.80 28.42 6.17
N VAL A 24 -13.49 29.58 6.76
CA VAL A 24 -12.11 29.99 7.07
C VAL A 24 -11.35 28.97 7.90
N THR A 25 -12.01 28.33 8.87
CA THR A 25 -11.42 27.30 9.75
C THR A 25 -11.06 26.00 9.03
N ASP A 26 -11.63 25.78 7.85
CA ASP A 26 -11.53 24.54 7.09
C ASP A 26 -10.70 24.77 5.81
N ARG A 27 -10.07 25.94 5.67
CA ARG A 27 -9.26 26.29 4.49
C ARG A 27 -7.86 25.73 4.62
N TYR A 28 -7.44 25.02 3.57
CA TYR A 28 -6.08 24.49 3.43
C TYR A 28 -5.12 25.43 2.72
N TYR A 29 -5.62 26.48 2.06
CA TYR A 29 -4.82 27.48 1.37
C TYR A 29 -5.50 28.86 1.41
N THR A 30 -4.74 29.92 1.12
CA THR A 30 -5.18 31.32 1.09
C THR A 30 -5.19 31.89 -0.33
N GLU A 31 -5.74 33.10 -0.52
CA GLU A 31 -5.67 33.80 -1.82
C GLU A 31 -4.22 34.12 -2.22
N ALA A 32 -3.34 34.38 -1.25
CA ALA A 32 -1.91 34.59 -1.52
C ALA A 32 -1.28 33.30 -2.09
N ASN A 33 -1.58 32.16 -1.49
CA ASN A 33 -1.14 30.85 -1.98
C ASN A 33 -1.60 30.56 -3.42
N ILE A 34 -2.86 30.90 -3.76
CA ILE A 34 -3.37 30.74 -5.13
C ILE A 34 -2.64 31.69 -6.10
N THR A 35 -2.34 32.91 -5.67
CA THR A 35 -1.61 33.89 -6.48
C THR A 35 -0.19 33.43 -6.77
N ASP A 36 0.50 32.89 -5.76
CA ASP A 36 1.84 32.33 -5.91
C ASP A 36 1.82 31.10 -6.82
N CYS A 37 0.87 30.18 -6.61
CA CYS A 37 0.66 29.02 -7.48
C CYS A 37 0.50 29.44 -8.95
N ASN A 38 -0.34 30.44 -9.23
CA ASN A 38 -0.50 30.95 -10.59
C ASN A 38 0.82 31.47 -11.19
N ALA A 39 1.62 32.21 -10.42
CA ALA A 39 2.91 32.72 -10.86
C ALA A 39 3.92 31.59 -11.11
N HIS A 40 3.95 30.56 -10.26
CA HIS A 40 4.80 29.38 -10.44
C HIS A 40 4.42 28.59 -11.70
N LEU A 41 3.12 28.41 -11.97
CA LEU A 41 2.67 27.76 -13.21
C LEU A 41 2.98 28.58 -14.46
N GLU A 42 2.91 29.91 -14.39
CA GLU A 42 3.35 30.78 -15.48
C GLU A 42 4.86 30.69 -15.73
N ALA A 43 5.66 30.67 -14.67
CA ALA A 43 7.11 30.48 -14.75
C ALA A 43 7.47 29.11 -15.34
N PHE A 44 6.77 28.06 -14.91
CA PHE A 44 6.91 26.71 -15.46
C PHE A 44 6.64 26.67 -16.95
N LEU A 45 5.51 27.23 -17.43
CA LEU A 45 5.20 27.31 -18.85
C LEU A 45 6.29 28.05 -19.65
N ALA A 46 6.75 29.19 -19.13
CA ALA A 46 7.82 29.97 -19.77
C ALA A 46 9.17 29.23 -19.78
N GLN A 47 9.40 28.32 -18.83
CA GLN A 47 10.55 27.43 -18.82
C GLN A 47 10.40 26.35 -19.90
N LEU A 48 9.25 25.68 -19.99
CA LEU A 48 8.98 24.64 -20.99
C LEU A 48 9.11 25.17 -22.44
N GLU A 49 8.70 26.42 -22.70
CA GLU A 49 8.88 27.07 -24.02
C GLU A 49 10.34 27.17 -24.48
N LYS A 50 11.31 27.06 -23.56
CA LYS A 50 12.74 27.09 -23.85
C LYS A 50 13.35 25.69 -23.98
N ALA A 51 12.56 24.62 -23.82
CA ALA A 51 13.08 23.25 -23.77
C ALA A 51 13.85 22.84 -25.03
N ASP A 52 13.43 23.30 -26.23
CA ASP A 52 14.13 23.01 -27.49
C ASP A 52 15.49 23.71 -27.63
N GLN A 53 15.82 24.63 -26.72
CA GLN A 53 17.10 25.33 -26.68
C GLN A 53 18.10 24.65 -25.74
N ALA A 54 17.65 23.69 -24.92
CA ALA A 54 18.49 22.98 -23.97
C ALA A 54 19.36 21.93 -24.67
N LEU A 55 20.60 21.76 -24.20
CA LEU A 55 21.51 20.72 -24.69
C LEU A 55 20.97 19.31 -24.42
N ASP A 56 20.38 19.13 -23.24
CA ASP A 56 19.65 17.93 -22.82
C ASP A 56 18.22 18.33 -22.48
N LYS A 57 17.32 18.10 -23.45
CA LYS A 57 15.90 18.46 -23.32
C LYS A 57 15.22 17.68 -22.20
N GLN A 58 15.54 16.40 -22.01
CA GLN A 58 14.89 15.57 -20.99
C GLN A 58 15.29 16.00 -19.58
N ALA A 59 16.60 16.21 -19.35
CA ALA A 59 17.08 16.71 -18.07
C ALA A 59 16.52 18.12 -17.76
N TYR A 60 16.39 18.98 -18.79
CA TYR A 60 15.82 20.31 -18.63
C TYR A 60 14.35 20.29 -18.23
N LEU A 61 13.54 19.46 -18.90
CA LEU A 61 12.12 19.30 -18.59
C LEU A 61 11.93 18.70 -17.19
N ALA A 62 12.69 17.67 -16.83
CA ALA A 62 12.67 17.07 -15.49
C ALA A 62 13.02 18.11 -14.41
N ALA A 63 14.06 18.93 -14.63
CA ALA A 63 14.41 20.00 -13.70
C ALA A 63 13.31 21.06 -13.56
N ALA A 64 12.62 21.41 -14.65
CA ALA A 64 11.49 22.36 -14.59
C ALA A 64 10.33 21.81 -13.74
N ILE A 65 10.02 20.51 -13.88
CA ILE A 65 9.01 19.83 -13.08
C ILE A 65 9.43 19.80 -11.62
N GLN A 66 10.68 19.38 -11.34
CA GLN A 66 11.22 19.35 -9.99
C GLN A 66 11.14 20.73 -9.31
N THR A 67 11.60 21.78 -9.98
CA THR A 67 11.53 23.16 -9.47
C THR A 67 10.09 23.59 -9.19
N LEU A 68 9.14 23.25 -10.07
CA LEU A 68 7.73 23.55 -9.83
C LEU A 68 7.21 22.80 -8.60
N CYS A 69 7.49 21.50 -8.48
CA CYS A 69 7.08 20.72 -7.32
C CYS A 69 7.67 21.25 -6.02
N GLU A 70 8.95 21.63 -6.00
CA GLU A 70 9.59 22.29 -4.86
C GLU A 70 8.89 23.62 -4.51
N GLN A 71 8.57 24.45 -5.50
CA GLN A 71 7.87 25.71 -5.29
C GLN A 71 6.43 25.55 -4.79
N LEU A 72 5.73 24.51 -5.24
CA LEU A 72 4.36 24.21 -4.81
C LEU A 72 4.30 23.43 -3.49
N SER A 73 5.42 22.82 -3.09
CA SER A 73 5.54 22.10 -1.82
C SER A 73 5.50 23.08 -0.65
N THR A 74 6.30 24.15 -0.70
CA THR A 74 6.41 25.13 0.38
C THR A 74 5.46 26.30 0.16
N PHE A 75 4.28 26.26 0.76
CA PHE A 75 3.58 27.51 1.06
C PHE A 75 4.34 28.24 2.18
N ASN A 76 5.38 28.99 1.80
CA ASN A 76 6.35 29.68 2.67
C ASN A 76 5.75 30.25 3.97
N ASN A 77 5.82 29.50 5.06
CA ASN A 77 5.79 30.05 6.41
C ASN A 77 7.23 30.06 6.96
N PRO A 78 7.94 31.21 6.93
CA PRO A 78 9.31 31.31 7.41
C PRO A 78 9.47 31.18 8.94
N GLU A 79 8.38 31.04 9.69
CA GLU A 79 8.39 30.85 11.16
C GLU A 79 8.36 29.37 11.60
N GLU A 80 8.24 28.41 10.67
CA GLU A 80 8.33 26.98 10.99
C GLU A 80 9.80 26.53 10.90
N GLU A 81 10.45 26.36 12.07
CA GLU A 81 11.87 26.01 12.24
C GLU A 81 12.20 24.54 11.94
N GLU A 82 11.20 23.68 11.78
CA GLU A 82 11.41 22.30 11.37
C GLU A 82 11.61 22.26 9.84
N MET A 83 12.62 21.50 9.38
CA MET A 83 12.82 21.23 7.94
C MET A 83 11.46 20.89 7.33
N PRO A 84 11.09 21.42 6.16
CA PRO A 84 9.71 21.37 5.70
C PRO A 84 9.23 19.93 5.71
N GLU A 85 8.40 19.58 6.71
CA GLU A 85 7.37 18.55 6.66
C GLU A 85 6.34 18.96 5.58
N PHE A 86 6.81 19.44 4.42
CA PHE A 86 6.08 20.31 3.49
C PHE A 86 6.33 20.00 2.00
N LEU A 87 6.97 18.88 1.63
CA LEU A 87 6.52 18.14 0.43
C LEU A 87 4.99 17.88 0.41
N TRP A 88 4.38 18.02 1.58
CA TRP A 88 3.02 17.80 2.04
C TRP A 88 1.98 18.82 1.55
N GLY A 89 2.41 19.97 1.01
CA GLY A 89 1.49 20.93 0.40
C GLY A 89 0.72 20.33 -0.79
N PHE A 90 1.42 19.61 -1.68
CA PHE A 90 0.82 19.04 -2.89
C PHE A 90 -0.04 17.80 -2.62
N LEU A 91 0.26 17.10 -1.53
CA LEU A 91 -0.13 15.72 -1.28
C LEU A 91 -1.19 15.55 -0.20
N TYR A 92 -1.16 16.37 0.86
CA TYR A 92 -2.13 16.33 1.94
C TYR A 92 -3.20 17.44 1.84
N ASN A 93 -2.91 18.56 1.16
CA ASN A 93 -3.83 19.69 1.08
C ASN A 93 -4.77 19.68 -0.14
N GLY A 94 -4.84 18.55 -0.86
CA GLY A 94 -5.76 18.39 -1.98
C GLY A 94 -5.45 19.32 -3.15
N TYR A 95 -4.21 19.33 -3.63
CA TYR A 95 -4.02 19.85 -4.98
C TYR A 95 -4.69 18.90 -5.95
N THR A 96 -5.58 19.50 -6.71
CA THR A 96 -6.58 18.77 -7.48
C THR A 96 -5.88 17.87 -8.51
N VAL A 97 -6.50 16.73 -8.85
CA VAL A 97 -6.00 15.83 -9.90
C VAL A 97 -5.71 16.61 -11.19
N GLU A 98 -6.43 17.71 -11.41
CA GLU A 98 -6.29 18.68 -12.48
C GLU A 98 -4.93 19.38 -12.49
N LEU A 99 -4.37 19.78 -11.33
CA LEU A 99 -3.05 20.41 -11.29
C LEU A 99 -1.93 19.41 -11.58
N SER A 100 -2.02 18.21 -10.99
CA SER A 100 -1.10 17.12 -11.31
C SER A 100 -1.13 16.75 -12.79
N ASN A 101 -2.33 16.60 -13.35
CA ASN A 101 -2.54 16.31 -14.76
C ASN A 101 -2.00 17.44 -15.64
N PHE A 102 -2.22 18.70 -15.26
CA PHE A 102 -1.69 19.85 -15.98
C PHE A 102 -0.15 19.80 -16.08
N ILE A 103 0.55 19.58 -14.97
CA ILE A 103 2.03 19.50 -14.96
C ILE A 103 2.50 18.39 -15.90
N ARG A 104 1.89 17.20 -15.78
CA ARG A 104 2.21 16.03 -16.61
C ARG A 104 1.94 16.26 -18.08
N GLU A 105 0.70 16.57 -18.44
CA GLU A 105 0.24 16.72 -19.82
C GLU A 105 0.99 17.84 -20.54
N THR A 106 1.28 18.93 -19.84
CA THR A 106 2.07 20.03 -20.38
C THR A 106 3.50 19.55 -20.64
N ALA A 107 4.18 18.92 -19.68
CA ALA A 107 5.54 18.43 -19.90
C ALA A 107 5.63 17.44 -21.08
N LEU A 108 4.67 16.52 -21.20
CA LEU A 108 4.57 15.57 -22.32
C LEU A 108 4.37 16.29 -23.66
N ALA A 109 3.51 17.30 -23.71
CA ALA A 109 3.27 18.08 -24.93
C ALA A 109 4.49 18.89 -25.38
N TYR A 110 5.36 19.27 -24.44
CA TYR A 110 6.66 19.89 -24.72
C TYR A 110 7.77 18.88 -25.01
N GLY A 111 7.46 17.57 -25.07
CA GLY A 111 8.37 16.52 -25.51
C GLY A 111 9.13 15.82 -24.39
N LEU A 112 8.63 15.87 -23.16
CA LEU A 112 9.09 14.95 -22.11
C LEU A 112 8.77 13.52 -22.57
N GLU A 113 9.76 12.65 -22.54
CA GLU A 113 9.55 11.23 -22.80
C GLU A 113 9.23 10.53 -21.48
N VAL A 114 8.15 9.73 -21.47
CA VAL A 114 7.89 8.82 -20.36
C VAL A 114 8.99 7.76 -20.39
N PRO A 115 9.72 7.53 -19.28
CA PRO A 115 10.78 6.53 -19.27
C PRO A 115 10.23 5.13 -19.52
N ALA A 116 11.14 4.23 -19.92
CA ALA A 116 10.84 2.81 -19.97
C ALA A 116 10.36 2.31 -18.59
N ALA A 117 9.43 1.37 -18.60
CA ALA A 117 8.87 0.83 -17.37
C ALA A 117 9.95 0.13 -16.53
N LYS A 118 10.02 0.48 -15.24
CA LYS A 118 10.68 -0.34 -14.23
C LYS A 118 9.77 -1.53 -13.94
N VAL A 119 10.17 -2.69 -14.45
CA VAL A 119 9.40 -3.93 -14.34
C VAL A 119 9.68 -4.61 -13.00
N ILE A 120 8.64 -4.92 -12.25
CA ILE A 120 8.69 -5.59 -10.95
C ILE A 120 7.84 -6.86 -11.06
N ALA A 121 8.49 -8.03 -11.00
CA ALA A 121 7.79 -9.30 -10.89
C ALA A 121 7.29 -9.47 -9.45
N LEU A 122 6.01 -9.79 -9.28
CA LEU A 122 5.45 -10.01 -7.95
C LEU A 122 5.95 -11.31 -7.34
N HIS A 123 6.64 -11.18 -6.22
CA HIS A 123 6.93 -12.27 -5.31
C HIS A 123 6.14 -12.13 -4.01
N ASN A 124 5.92 -10.89 -3.57
CA ASN A 124 5.34 -10.54 -2.28
C ASN A 124 4.12 -9.64 -2.46
N CYS A 125 3.02 -10.01 -1.83
CA CYS A 125 1.80 -9.22 -1.76
C CYS A 125 1.34 -9.15 -0.30
N THR A 126 1.30 -7.94 0.25
CA THR A 126 0.86 -7.72 1.63
C THR A 126 -0.28 -6.72 1.66
N LEU A 127 -1.39 -7.11 2.26
CA LEU A 127 -2.43 -6.20 2.70
C LEU A 127 -2.17 -5.86 4.17
N LYS A 128 -2.14 -4.57 4.48
CA LYS A 128 -2.26 -4.08 5.86
C LYS A 128 -3.47 -3.16 5.95
N VAL A 129 -4.32 -3.41 6.93
CA VAL A 129 -5.35 -2.45 7.36
C VAL A 129 -4.87 -1.88 8.69
N GLY A 130 -4.81 -0.56 8.84
CA GLY A 130 -4.23 0.11 10.02
C GLY A 130 -5.24 0.89 10.88
N GLU A 131 -4.74 1.55 11.93
CA GLU A 131 -5.54 2.30 12.91
C GLU A 131 -6.30 3.52 12.33
N TYR A 132 -5.82 4.05 11.21
CA TYR A 132 -6.40 5.21 10.52
C TYR A 132 -7.38 4.83 9.42
N ASP A 133 -7.82 3.56 9.39
CA ASP A 133 -8.77 3.02 8.43
C ASP A 133 -8.28 3.12 6.95
N CYS A 134 -7.01 3.49 6.75
CA CYS A 134 -6.28 3.34 5.50
C CYS A 134 -5.92 1.86 5.31
N PHE A 135 -6.18 1.35 4.11
CA PHE A 135 -5.65 0.05 3.70
C PHE A 135 -4.44 0.31 2.81
N SER A 136 -3.34 -0.37 3.09
CA SER A 136 -2.14 -0.33 2.29
C SER A 136 -1.86 -1.68 1.65
N VAL A 137 -1.36 -1.63 0.43
CA VAL A 137 -0.97 -2.79 -0.35
C VAL A 137 0.50 -2.66 -0.68
N ILE A 138 1.31 -3.58 -0.20
CA ILE A 138 2.73 -3.68 -0.51
C ILE A 138 2.90 -4.78 -1.56
N LEU A 139 3.40 -4.38 -2.73
CA LEU A 139 3.55 -5.22 -3.92
C LEU A 139 5.02 -5.24 -4.30
N GLY A 140 5.69 -6.36 -4.07
CA GLY A 140 7.15 -6.42 -4.10
C GLY A 140 7.72 -7.60 -4.88
N ALA A 141 8.94 -7.40 -5.36
CA ALA A 141 9.84 -8.48 -5.74
C ALA A 141 10.41 -9.18 -4.49
N GLU A 142 11.25 -10.19 -4.72
CA GLU A 142 12.01 -10.90 -3.69
C GLU A 142 12.83 -9.93 -2.81
N GLU A 143 13.01 -10.26 -1.53
CA GLU A 143 13.97 -9.56 -0.66
C GLU A 143 15.39 -9.74 -1.23
N LYS A 144 15.87 -8.72 -1.96
CA LYS A 144 17.27 -8.56 -2.35
C LYS A 144 17.94 -7.52 -1.46
N GLU A 145 19.26 -7.39 -1.56
CA GLU A 145 20.03 -6.34 -0.87
C GLU A 145 19.44 -4.92 -1.08
N GLU A 146 18.74 -4.72 -2.20
CA GLU A 146 17.86 -3.57 -2.46
C GLU A 146 16.43 -4.06 -2.77
N PRO A 147 15.50 -4.07 -1.81
CA PRO A 147 14.16 -4.57 -2.03
C PRO A 147 13.42 -3.65 -3.01
N THR A 148 13.00 -4.21 -4.15
CA THR A 148 12.21 -3.48 -5.15
C THR A 148 10.74 -3.79 -4.92
N PHE A 149 10.05 -2.90 -4.20
CA PHE A 149 8.63 -3.01 -3.97
C PHE A 149 7.94 -1.67 -4.18
N VAL A 150 6.62 -1.72 -4.22
CA VAL A 150 5.71 -0.61 -4.28
C VAL A 150 4.85 -0.69 -3.03
N SER A 151 4.88 0.33 -2.18
CA SER A 151 3.90 0.50 -1.11
C SER A 151 2.82 1.44 -1.62
N LEU A 152 1.57 1.01 -1.66
CA LEU A 152 0.43 1.86 -2.03
C LEU A 152 -0.47 2.06 -0.83
N GLU A 153 -0.77 3.31 -0.50
CA GLU A 153 -1.74 3.67 0.54
C GLU A 153 -3.00 4.25 -0.10
N TYR A 154 -4.16 3.73 0.31
CA TYR A 154 -5.44 4.22 -0.19
C TYR A 154 -5.99 5.32 0.71
N ASP A 155 -6.27 6.48 0.11
CA ASP A 155 -6.96 7.57 0.77
C ASP A 155 -8.48 7.45 0.54
N PRO A 156 -9.28 7.22 1.60
CA PRO A 156 -10.73 7.13 1.51
C PRO A 156 -11.41 8.47 1.19
N HIS A 157 -10.76 9.61 1.39
CA HIS A 157 -11.29 10.93 1.05
C HIS A 157 -11.09 11.25 -0.43
N ALA A 158 -9.92 10.95 -0.97
CA ALA A 158 -9.62 11.12 -2.39
C ALA A 158 -10.15 9.97 -3.27
N TYR A 159 -10.50 8.83 -2.67
CA TYR A 159 -10.93 7.60 -3.35
C TYR A 159 -9.89 7.09 -4.36
N GLN A 160 -8.62 7.14 -3.98
CA GLN A 160 -7.50 6.75 -4.84
C GLN A 160 -6.30 6.30 -4.01
N PHE A 161 -5.35 5.66 -4.69
CA PHE A 161 -4.07 5.27 -4.09
C PHE A 161 -2.99 6.30 -4.33
N PHE A 162 -2.06 6.34 -3.39
CA PHE A 162 -0.79 7.05 -3.45
C PHE A 162 0.35 6.05 -3.27
N LEU A 163 1.50 6.31 -3.88
CA LEU A 163 2.75 5.59 -3.62
C LEU A 163 3.34 6.10 -2.30
N ASP A 164 3.65 5.20 -1.37
CA ASP A 164 4.38 5.52 -0.15
C ASP A 164 5.88 5.24 -0.32
N GLU A 165 6.71 6.29 -0.28
CA GLU A 165 8.18 6.20 -0.40
C GLU A 165 8.85 5.75 0.91
N ASN A 166 8.17 5.91 2.06
CA ASN A 166 8.73 5.62 3.37
C ASN A 166 7.86 4.66 4.20
N PRO A 167 7.68 3.41 3.74
CA PRO A 167 6.79 2.42 4.37
C PRO A 167 7.27 1.90 5.73
N TYR A 168 8.47 2.28 6.16
CA TYR A 168 9.07 1.85 7.44
C TYR A 168 9.10 2.99 8.47
N GLY A 169 8.73 4.21 8.08
CA GLY A 169 8.63 5.37 8.96
C GLY A 169 7.27 6.04 8.80
N ASP A 170 7.24 7.36 8.94
CA ASP A 170 6.04 8.14 8.66
C ASP A 170 5.77 8.10 7.14
N PRO A 171 4.53 7.76 6.72
CA PRO A 171 4.19 7.63 5.30
C PRO A 171 4.55 8.86 4.50
N TYR A 172 5.21 8.65 3.37
CA TYR A 172 5.54 9.69 2.41
C TYR A 172 4.78 9.40 1.11
N LEU A 173 3.54 9.88 1.06
CA LEU A 173 2.60 9.60 -0.03
C LEU A 173 2.93 10.43 -1.26
N ILE A 174 2.81 9.86 -2.47
CA ILE A 174 3.05 10.52 -3.76
C ILE A 174 1.91 10.13 -4.72
N PRO A 175 1.31 11.06 -5.51
CA PRO A 175 0.19 10.69 -6.35
C PRO A 175 0.68 9.79 -7.49
N ILE A 176 -0.09 8.75 -7.79
CA ILE A 176 0.14 7.91 -8.98
C ILE A 176 -0.76 8.37 -10.13
N TYR A 177 -0.27 8.24 -11.34
CA TYR A 177 -0.92 8.69 -12.56
C TYR A 177 -1.06 7.56 -13.56
N ASN A 178 -2.03 7.70 -14.47
CA ASN A 178 -2.21 6.78 -15.60
C ASN A 178 -2.20 5.30 -15.14
N LEU A 179 -2.88 5.01 -14.03
CA LEU A 179 -3.02 3.64 -13.54
C LEU A 179 -3.78 2.82 -14.58
N GLN A 180 -3.15 1.76 -15.06
CA GLN A 180 -3.66 0.89 -16.09
C GLN A 180 -3.53 -0.57 -15.65
N ILE A 181 -4.53 -1.36 -16.02
CA ILE A 181 -4.48 -2.82 -15.94
C ILE A 181 -4.71 -3.39 -17.35
N ASN A 182 -3.97 -4.42 -17.71
CA ASN A 182 -4.17 -5.10 -18.99
C ASN A 182 -5.40 -6.03 -18.97
N THR A 183 -5.86 -6.45 -20.16
CA THR A 183 -7.14 -7.17 -20.31
C THR A 183 -7.18 -8.53 -19.60
N ASP A 184 -6.04 -9.21 -19.47
CA ASP A 184 -5.92 -10.50 -18.78
C ASP A 184 -5.50 -10.36 -17.30
N GLU A 185 -5.43 -9.11 -16.80
CA GLU A 185 -5.17 -8.74 -15.40
C GLU A 185 -3.82 -9.23 -14.88
N THR A 186 -2.86 -9.49 -15.79
CA THR A 186 -1.51 -9.97 -15.46
C THR A 186 -0.51 -8.85 -15.26
N GLN A 187 -0.89 -7.60 -15.58
CA GLN A 187 -0.01 -6.44 -15.48
C GLN A 187 -0.77 -5.24 -14.96
N LEU A 188 -0.21 -4.59 -13.95
CA LEU A 188 -0.65 -3.31 -13.41
C LEU A 188 0.48 -2.30 -13.60
N SER A 189 0.20 -1.15 -14.19
CA SER A 189 1.21 -0.11 -14.40
C SER A 189 0.69 1.26 -14.03
N PHE A 190 1.59 2.13 -13.59
CA PHE A 190 1.28 3.52 -13.29
C PHE A 190 2.55 4.36 -13.41
N GLU A 191 2.35 5.66 -13.49
CA GLU A 191 3.40 6.65 -13.51
C GLU A 191 3.44 7.39 -12.18
N VAL A 192 4.60 7.84 -11.76
CA VAL A 192 4.78 8.62 -10.53
C VAL A 192 5.86 9.66 -10.75
N LEU A 193 5.74 10.81 -10.09
CA LEU A 193 6.80 11.80 -10.03
C LEU A 193 7.56 11.62 -8.71
N LEU A 194 8.62 10.82 -8.74
CA LEU A 194 9.41 10.42 -7.58
C LEU A 194 10.79 11.08 -7.68
N GLU A 195 11.21 11.79 -6.62
CA GLU A 195 12.48 12.54 -6.57
C GLU A 195 12.68 13.51 -7.76
N GLY A 196 11.60 14.18 -8.18
CA GLY A 196 11.65 15.11 -9.32
C GLY A 196 11.79 14.44 -10.69
N ARG A 197 11.66 13.12 -10.77
CA ARG A 197 11.73 12.35 -12.03
C ARG A 197 10.44 11.58 -12.25
N TYR A 198 9.91 11.66 -13.46
CA TYR A 198 8.87 10.73 -13.86
C TYR A 198 9.45 9.33 -13.86
N GLN A 199 8.71 8.40 -13.28
CA GLN A 199 8.98 6.97 -13.31
C GLN A 199 7.73 6.27 -13.82
N HIS A 200 7.93 5.24 -14.63
CA HIS A 200 6.87 4.35 -15.04
C HIS A 200 7.12 3.01 -14.35
N ILE A 201 6.20 2.56 -13.52
CA ILE A 201 6.29 1.31 -12.78
C ILE A 201 5.33 0.31 -13.42
N GLN A 202 5.80 -0.91 -13.63
CA GLN A 202 5.00 -2.01 -14.18
C GLN A 202 5.17 -3.25 -13.30
N LEU A 203 4.09 -3.68 -12.68
CA LEU A 203 4.00 -4.87 -11.85
C LEU A 203 3.52 -6.04 -12.72
N ILE A 204 4.17 -7.19 -12.60
CA ILE A 204 3.87 -8.41 -13.38
C ILE A 204 3.46 -9.53 -12.43
N ALA A 205 2.28 -10.11 -12.67
CA ALA A 205 1.78 -11.27 -11.96
C ALA A 205 2.69 -12.49 -12.21
N GLN A 206 3.05 -13.21 -11.15
CA GLN A 206 3.74 -14.50 -11.22
C GLN A 206 2.81 -15.67 -10.89
N TYR A 207 1.76 -15.41 -10.10
CA TYR A 207 0.82 -16.42 -9.63
C TYR A 207 -0.63 -16.05 -10.01
N PRO A 208 -1.53 -17.04 -10.22
CA PRO A 208 -2.92 -16.77 -10.64
C PRO A 208 -3.70 -15.80 -9.75
N GLN A 209 -3.40 -15.75 -8.46
CA GLN A 209 -4.01 -14.91 -7.44
C GLN A 209 -3.52 -13.45 -7.49
N ASP A 210 -2.37 -13.18 -8.09
CA ASP A 210 -1.82 -11.82 -8.24
C ASP A 210 -2.76 -10.92 -9.03
N LYS A 211 -3.51 -11.52 -9.97
CA LYS A 211 -4.55 -10.83 -10.73
C LYS A 211 -5.60 -10.18 -9.84
N LEU A 212 -5.97 -10.85 -8.75
CA LEU A 212 -6.94 -10.32 -7.79
C LEU A 212 -6.38 -9.07 -7.11
N TRP A 213 -5.11 -9.08 -6.70
CA TRP A 213 -4.44 -7.90 -6.14
C TRP A 213 -4.45 -6.73 -7.11
N PHE A 214 -4.05 -6.95 -8.36
CA PHE A 214 -4.03 -5.90 -9.38
C PHE A 214 -5.41 -5.35 -9.69
N LYS A 215 -6.39 -6.24 -9.87
CA LYS A 215 -7.77 -5.84 -10.13
C LYS A 215 -8.33 -5.02 -8.97
N THR A 216 -8.10 -5.43 -7.73
CA THR A 216 -8.55 -4.72 -6.55
C THR A 216 -7.94 -3.32 -6.45
N VAL A 217 -6.62 -3.18 -6.66
CA VAL A 217 -5.97 -1.87 -6.68
C VAL A 217 -6.55 -0.99 -7.79
N TYR A 218 -6.70 -1.53 -8.99
CA TYR A 218 -7.25 -0.79 -10.14
C TYR A 218 -8.70 -0.34 -9.91
N ASP A 219 -9.58 -1.24 -9.47
CA ASP A 219 -10.99 -0.95 -9.25
C ASP A 219 -11.17 0.12 -8.16
N LEU A 220 -10.43 0.02 -7.05
CA LEU A 220 -10.50 1.00 -5.97
C LEU A 220 -10.02 2.38 -6.40
N HIS A 221 -8.93 2.45 -7.18
CA HIS A 221 -8.40 3.71 -7.69
C HIS A 221 -9.31 4.35 -8.76
N THR A 222 -9.84 3.56 -9.69
CA THR A 222 -10.47 4.10 -10.92
C THR A 222 -11.99 4.09 -10.88
N GLN A 223 -12.60 3.10 -10.22
CA GLN A 223 -14.05 2.92 -10.18
C GLN A 223 -14.65 3.43 -8.87
N ARG A 224 -13.82 3.85 -7.92
CA ARG A 224 -14.22 4.42 -6.62
C ARG A 224 -15.22 3.49 -5.89
N VAL A 225 -14.93 2.19 -5.88
CA VAL A 225 -15.86 1.14 -5.42
C VAL A 225 -16.28 1.30 -3.95
N LEU A 226 -15.49 1.98 -3.12
CA LEU A 226 -15.77 2.22 -1.69
C LEU A 226 -16.55 3.53 -1.41
N LEU A 227 -17.09 4.20 -2.43
CA LEU A 227 -17.86 5.44 -2.26
C LEU A 227 -19.04 5.27 -1.28
N GLY A 228 -18.95 5.91 -0.11
CA GLY A 228 -20.03 5.98 0.87
C GLY A 228 -20.22 4.74 1.77
N GLU A 229 -19.44 3.67 1.56
CA GLU A 229 -19.47 2.47 2.39
C GLU A 229 -18.50 2.52 3.57
N TYR A 230 -17.58 3.48 3.54
CA TYR A 230 -16.59 3.63 4.59
C TYR A 230 -17.24 4.01 5.93
N LYS A 231 -17.26 3.03 6.82
CA LYS A 231 -17.60 3.19 8.23
C LYS A 231 -16.41 2.68 9.02
N LYS A 232 -16.01 3.44 10.04
CA LYS A 232 -14.93 3.08 10.96
C LYS A 232 -15.04 1.59 11.36
N PRO A 233 -14.10 0.72 10.95
CA PRO A 233 -14.13 -0.71 11.18
C PRO A 233 -13.95 -1.04 12.67
N TRP A 234 -14.55 -2.16 13.08
CA TRP A 234 -14.53 -2.65 14.46
C TRP A 234 -13.27 -3.50 14.76
N SER A 235 -12.55 -3.95 13.72
CA SER A 235 -11.18 -4.48 13.81
C SER A 235 -10.24 -3.54 13.07
N ARG A 236 -9.17 -3.11 13.74
CA ARG A 236 -8.29 -2.07 13.20
C ARG A 236 -7.09 -2.62 12.46
N ILE A 237 -6.69 -3.88 12.68
CA ILE A 237 -5.47 -4.40 12.06
C ILE A 237 -5.66 -5.80 11.49
N ILE A 238 -5.43 -5.94 10.18
CA ILE A 238 -5.28 -7.21 9.49
C ILE A 238 -4.00 -7.13 8.68
N THR A 239 -3.05 -8.02 8.97
CA THR A 239 -1.93 -8.30 8.07
C THR A 239 -2.26 -9.60 7.32
N LEU A 240 -2.31 -9.52 6.00
CA LEU A 240 -2.37 -10.69 5.10
C LEU A 240 -1.16 -10.61 4.18
N HIS A 241 -0.27 -11.59 4.27
CA HIS A 241 0.96 -11.66 3.48
C HIS A 241 1.00 -12.95 2.68
N ILE A 242 1.13 -12.79 1.36
CA ILE A 242 1.33 -13.85 0.39
C ILE A 242 2.75 -13.70 -0.19
N GLU A 243 3.52 -14.77 -0.16
CA GLU A 243 4.85 -14.84 -0.74
C GLU A 243 4.92 -16.09 -1.62
N GLU A 244 5.43 -15.92 -2.84
CA GLU A 244 5.48 -16.98 -3.86
C GLU A 244 4.12 -17.65 -4.09
N GLY A 245 3.07 -16.84 -3.96
CA GLY A 245 1.70 -17.29 -4.07
C GLY A 245 1.16 -18.08 -2.87
N GLN A 246 1.96 -18.34 -1.84
CA GLN A 246 1.55 -19.06 -0.64
C GLN A 246 1.25 -18.10 0.51
N LEU A 247 0.26 -18.46 1.33
CA LEU A 247 -0.01 -17.75 2.58
C LEU A 247 1.18 -17.89 3.53
N LYS A 248 1.82 -16.76 3.86
CA LYS A 248 2.87 -16.70 4.88
C LYS A 248 2.34 -16.10 6.17
N GLU A 249 1.57 -15.02 6.10
CA GLU A 249 1.03 -14.38 7.31
C GLU A 249 -0.46 -14.12 7.19
N LEU A 250 -1.22 -14.47 8.22
CA LEU A 250 -2.54 -13.91 8.46
C LEU A 250 -2.72 -13.63 9.94
N ARG A 251 -2.71 -12.34 10.28
CA ARG A 251 -2.76 -11.88 11.66
C ARG A 251 -3.76 -10.74 11.83
N PRO A 252 -4.96 -11.02 12.36
CA PRO A 252 -5.87 -9.98 12.80
C PRO A 252 -5.60 -9.56 14.25
N ILE A 253 -5.70 -8.26 14.54
CA ILE A 253 -5.82 -7.71 15.89
C ILE A 253 -7.26 -7.24 16.07
N GLN A 254 -7.97 -7.86 17.02
CA GLN A 254 -9.38 -7.59 17.30
C GLN A 254 -9.51 -6.56 18.41
N TYR A 255 -10.57 -5.77 18.35
CA TYR A 255 -10.91 -4.79 19.37
C TYR A 255 -12.32 -5.08 19.90
N ASP A 256 -12.54 -4.77 21.17
CA ASP A 256 -13.86 -4.88 21.78
C ASP A 256 -14.76 -3.68 21.43
N GLU A 257 -16.00 -3.67 21.93
CA GLU A 257 -16.96 -2.59 21.67
C GLU A 257 -16.53 -1.24 22.25
N SER A 258 -15.60 -1.23 23.21
CA SER A 258 -15.02 -0.01 23.78
C SER A 258 -13.83 0.52 22.97
N GLY A 259 -13.34 -0.28 22.00
CA GLY A 259 -12.22 0.07 21.16
C GLY A 259 -10.86 -0.26 21.79
N GLU A 260 -10.83 -1.15 22.79
CA GLU A 260 -9.62 -1.70 23.40
C GLU A 260 -9.22 -3.00 22.68
N VAL A 261 -7.92 -3.27 22.56
CA VAL A 261 -7.42 -4.50 21.94
C VAL A 261 -7.85 -5.70 22.79
N ILE A 262 -8.48 -6.69 22.16
CA ILE A 262 -8.73 -7.99 22.78
C ILE A 262 -7.43 -8.77 22.72
N ASP A 263 -6.92 -9.17 23.88
CA ASP A 263 -5.70 -9.96 23.99
C ASP A 263 -5.84 -11.28 23.22
N ILE A 264 -4.84 -11.63 22.39
CA ILE A 264 -4.80 -12.88 21.61
C ILE A 264 -4.96 -14.16 22.45
N PHE A 265 -4.67 -14.09 23.76
CA PHE A 265 -4.88 -15.18 24.71
C PHE A 265 -6.36 -15.35 25.14
N GLN A 266 -7.26 -14.45 24.71
CA GLN A 266 -8.69 -14.45 25.04
C GLN A 266 -9.57 -14.93 23.88
N GLU A 267 -10.82 -15.29 24.17
CA GLU A 267 -11.80 -15.65 23.13
C GLU A 267 -12.03 -14.47 22.19
N ASN A 268 -11.92 -14.72 20.87
CA ASN A 268 -11.98 -13.69 19.82
C ASN A 268 -10.84 -12.64 19.87
N GLY A 269 -9.74 -12.89 20.57
CA GLY A 269 -8.54 -12.03 20.59
C GLY A 269 -7.76 -11.96 19.28
N GLY A 270 -8.17 -12.75 18.28
CA GLY A 270 -7.44 -12.94 17.04
C GLY A 270 -6.72 -14.29 17.00
N PHE A 271 -5.85 -14.44 16.02
CA PHE A 271 -5.02 -15.62 15.81
C PHE A 271 -3.75 -15.21 15.06
N ASP A 272 -2.79 -16.11 14.99
CA ASP A 272 -1.59 -15.91 14.20
C ASP A 272 -1.37 -17.12 13.30
N VAL A 273 -1.23 -16.86 12.00
CA VAL A 273 -0.78 -17.83 11.00
C VAL A 273 0.55 -17.32 10.48
N PHE A 274 1.61 -18.12 10.62
CA PHE A 274 2.97 -17.69 10.30
C PHE A 274 3.85 -18.87 9.85
N PRO A 275 4.92 -18.64 9.07
CA PRO A 275 5.83 -19.69 8.68
C PRO A 275 6.89 -19.93 9.77
N MET A 276 7.36 -21.17 9.88
CA MET A 276 8.60 -21.49 10.56
C MET A 276 9.44 -22.45 9.71
N GLY A 277 10.74 -22.21 9.70
CA GLY A 277 11.72 -23.14 9.15
C GLY A 277 11.94 -24.33 10.08
N ILE A 278 12.19 -25.49 9.52
CA ILE A 278 12.72 -26.66 10.21
C ILE A 278 14.16 -26.80 9.76
N ASN A 279 15.11 -26.79 10.69
CA ASN A 279 16.53 -26.97 10.36
C ASN A 279 16.90 -28.46 10.22
N GLU A 280 18.12 -28.73 9.80
CA GLU A 280 18.66 -30.09 9.65
C GLU A 280 18.66 -30.93 10.96
N ASN A 281 18.57 -30.27 12.12
CA ASN A 281 18.47 -30.92 13.44
C ASN A 281 17.00 -31.19 13.85
N GLY A 282 16.03 -30.81 13.01
CA GLY A 282 14.60 -30.94 13.29
C GLY A 282 14.09 -29.90 14.30
N GLU A 283 14.75 -28.76 14.42
CA GLU A 283 14.35 -27.67 15.32
C GLU A 283 13.59 -26.59 14.55
N LEU A 284 12.57 -25.99 15.19
CA LEU A 284 11.83 -24.87 14.63
C LEU A 284 12.65 -23.58 14.73
N GLN A 285 12.81 -22.91 13.59
CA GLN A 285 13.47 -21.62 13.42
C GLN A 285 12.43 -20.60 12.98
N GLY A 286 12.15 -19.62 13.84
CA GLY A 286 11.26 -18.51 13.48
C GLY A 286 12.00 -17.45 12.66
N LYS A 287 11.24 -16.54 12.04
CA LYS A 287 11.76 -15.43 11.20
C LYS A 287 12.84 -14.57 11.87
N TYR A 288 12.83 -14.47 13.21
CA TYR A 288 13.79 -13.67 13.98
C TYR A 288 14.93 -14.47 14.63
N VAL A 289 15.00 -15.78 14.39
CA VAL A 289 16.09 -16.61 14.92
C VAL A 289 17.20 -16.68 13.89
N ILE A 290 18.28 -15.94 14.13
CA ILE A 290 19.52 -16.07 13.35
C ILE A 290 20.22 -17.32 13.84
N ALA A 291 20.04 -18.43 13.12
CA ALA A 291 20.75 -19.68 13.39
C ALA A 291 21.70 -19.99 12.23
N ASP A 292 22.94 -20.39 12.56
CA ASP A 292 23.93 -20.86 11.58
C ASP A 292 23.55 -22.21 10.93
N THR A 293 22.37 -22.74 11.22
CA THR A 293 21.86 -24.02 10.73
C THR A 293 21.02 -23.82 9.48
N LYS A 294 21.22 -24.67 8.48
CA LYS A 294 20.46 -24.64 7.23
C LYS A 294 18.99 -25.02 7.47
N ILE A 295 18.06 -24.20 6.99
CA ILE A 295 16.63 -24.54 6.89
C ILE A 295 16.46 -25.55 5.75
N ILE A 296 15.86 -26.69 6.06
CA ILE A 296 15.61 -27.79 5.10
C ILE A 296 14.19 -27.81 4.57
N GLU A 297 13.25 -27.28 5.34
CA GLU A 297 11.83 -27.23 5.02
C GLU A 297 11.21 -26.02 5.71
N GLU A 298 10.23 -25.37 5.10
CA GLU A 298 9.40 -24.35 5.73
C GLU A 298 7.96 -24.85 5.80
N LYS A 299 7.30 -24.57 6.93
CA LYS A 299 5.89 -24.92 7.15
C LYS A 299 5.13 -23.77 7.76
N VAL A 300 3.83 -23.73 7.52
CA VAL A 300 2.91 -22.74 8.09
C VAL A 300 2.24 -23.31 9.34
N PHE A 301 2.18 -22.50 10.39
CA PHE A 301 1.65 -22.88 11.69
C PHE A 301 0.59 -21.91 12.17
N PHE A 302 -0.26 -22.36 13.09
CA PHE A 302 -1.05 -21.50 13.94
C PHE A 302 -0.95 -21.95 15.40
N ALA A 303 -1.11 -21.01 16.33
CA ALA A 303 -1.07 -21.28 17.76
C ALA A 303 -2.47 -21.16 18.38
N ASP A 304 -2.81 -22.08 19.30
CA ASP A 304 -3.95 -21.86 20.20
C ASP A 304 -3.45 -21.17 21.48
N HIS A 305 -3.47 -19.84 21.46
CA HIS A 305 -3.02 -19.01 22.57
C HIS A 305 -3.86 -19.21 23.85
N ARG A 306 -5.06 -19.80 23.79
CA ARG A 306 -5.92 -19.97 24.98
C ARG A 306 -5.43 -21.08 25.93
N THR A 307 -4.42 -21.85 25.53
CA THR A 307 -3.88 -23.00 26.28
C THR A 307 -2.35 -22.92 26.42
N GLU A 308 -1.74 -23.90 27.07
CA GLU A 308 -0.27 -24.03 27.08
C GLU A 308 0.32 -23.92 25.67
N TRP A 309 1.51 -23.33 25.55
CA TRP A 309 2.15 -23.04 24.25
C TRP A 309 2.26 -24.29 23.36
N GLN A 310 1.48 -24.31 22.28
CA GLN A 310 1.40 -25.39 21.29
C GLN A 310 1.24 -24.78 19.89
N LEU A 311 1.96 -25.34 18.93
CA LEU A 311 1.87 -24.99 17.52
C LEU A 311 1.23 -26.13 16.74
N TYR A 312 0.31 -25.79 15.87
CA TYR A 312 -0.38 -26.71 14.97
C TYR A 312 0.08 -26.44 13.54
N GLU A 313 0.57 -27.47 12.85
CA GLU A 313 0.89 -27.35 11.43
C GLU A 313 -0.43 -27.15 10.66
N LEU A 314 -0.53 -26.05 9.91
CA LEU A 314 -1.74 -25.65 9.19
C LEU A 314 -1.97 -26.64 8.03
N GLY A 315 -3.13 -27.29 8.03
CA GLY A 315 -3.55 -28.16 6.92
C GLY A 315 -4.52 -27.48 5.97
N ALA A 316 -5.42 -26.66 6.49
CA ALA A 316 -6.35 -25.89 5.67
C ALA A 316 -6.79 -24.60 6.38
N ILE A 317 -7.06 -23.57 5.60
CA ILE A 317 -7.68 -22.32 6.03
C ILE A 317 -8.87 -22.01 5.14
N SER A 318 -9.99 -21.63 5.74
CA SER A 318 -11.20 -21.23 5.01
C SER A 318 -11.85 -20.04 5.68
N MET A 319 -12.61 -19.26 4.90
CA MET A 319 -13.36 -18.11 5.39
C MET A 319 -14.75 -18.08 4.78
N GLN A 320 -15.77 -17.85 5.62
CA GLN A 320 -17.15 -17.68 5.16
C GLN A 320 -17.87 -16.66 6.04
N LYS A 321 -18.44 -15.61 5.43
CA LYS A 321 -19.23 -14.58 6.12
C LYS A 321 -18.51 -13.99 7.35
N GLY A 322 -17.24 -13.60 7.17
CA GLY A 322 -16.42 -13.06 8.27
C GLY A 322 -15.89 -14.09 9.27
N LYS A 323 -16.28 -15.37 9.18
CA LYS A 323 -15.77 -16.43 10.06
C LYS A 323 -14.62 -17.17 9.39
N ILE A 324 -13.43 -17.10 9.99
CA ILE A 324 -12.23 -17.84 9.57
C ILE A 324 -12.15 -19.15 10.34
N THR A 325 -11.80 -20.24 9.66
CA THR A 325 -11.55 -21.54 10.29
C THR A 325 -10.18 -22.07 9.89
N LEU A 326 -9.33 -22.29 10.89
CA LEU A 326 -8.01 -22.90 10.78
C LEU A 326 -8.14 -24.37 11.13
N THR A 327 -7.68 -25.26 10.25
CA THR A 327 -7.67 -26.70 10.49
C THR A 327 -6.23 -27.20 10.49
N SER A 328 -5.84 -27.90 11.55
CA SER A 328 -4.50 -28.49 11.64
C SER A 328 -4.39 -29.73 10.77
N THR A 329 -3.16 -30.13 10.47
CA THR A 329 -2.84 -31.50 10.09
C THR A 329 -2.97 -32.44 11.30
N ASP A 330 -2.49 -33.68 11.15
CA ASP A 330 -2.34 -34.65 12.24
C ASP A 330 -1.09 -34.41 13.11
N LYS A 331 -0.39 -33.28 12.93
CA LYS A 331 0.83 -32.94 13.68
C LYS A 331 0.65 -31.73 14.56
N ARG A 332 1.17 -31.85 15.79
CA ARG A 332 1.31 -30.78 16.77
C ARG A 332 2.75 -30.70 17.25
N TYR A 333 3.24 -29.49 17.42
CA TYR A 333 4.59 -29.16 17.82
C TYR A 333 4.56 -28.50 19.20
N THR A 334 5.43 -28.96 20.10
CA THR A 334 5.56 -28.44 21.48
C THR A 334 7.01 -28.58 21.93
N ARG A 335 7.34 -28.16 23.16
CA ARG A 335 8.68 -28.31 23.74
C ARG A 335 8.64 -29.16 25.00
N ASP A 336 9.69 -29.95 25.23
CA ASP A 336 9.90 -30.59 26.54
C ASP A 336 10.45 -29.61 27.59
N LYS A 337 10.75 -30.10 28.79
CA LYS A 337 11.23 -29.28 29.91
C LYS A 337 12.63 -28.71 29.66
N GLU A 338 13.38 -29.38 28.80
CA GLU A 338 14.73 -29.00 28.35
C GLU A 338 14.68 -28.09 27.12
N GLY A 339 13.48 -27.77 26.61
CA GLY A 339 13.26 -26.87 25.48
C GLY A 339 13.37 -27.52 24.10
N LYS A 340 13.58 -28.85 24.03
CA LYS A 340 13.70 -29.57 22.77
C LYS A 340 12.34 -29.72 22.10
N LEU A 341 12.31 -29.56 20.78
CA LEU A 341 11.10 -29.72 19.99
C LEU A 341 10.58 -31.16 20.03
N LEU A 342 9.29 -31.30 20.31
CA LEU A 342 8.54 -32.56 20.26
C LEU A 342 7.43 -32.45 19.22
N ILE A 343 7.41 -33.38 18.26
CA ILE A 343 6.33 -33.55 17.29
C ILE A 343 5.42 -34.67 17.78
N LYS A 344 4.14 -34.38 17.97
CA LYS A 344 3.12 -35.32 18.44
C LYS A 344 2.06 -35.51 17.37
N ALA A 345 1.71 -36.77 17.11
CA ALA A 345 0.53 -37.12 16.33
C ALA A 345 -0.74 -36.77 17.12
N ILE A 346 -1.69 -36.11 16.47
CA ILE A 346 -2.98 -35.71 17.02
C ILE A 346 -4.09 -36.02 16.00
N SER A 347 -5.33 -36.10 16.47
CA SER A 347 -6.46 -35.92 15.56
C SER A 347 -6.48 -34.45 15.12
N PRO A 348 -6.65 -34.15 13.82
CA PRO A 348 -6.81 -32.79 13.33
C PRO A 348 -7.82 -32.00 14.16
N ILE A 349 -7.47 -30.77 14.50
CA ILE A 349 -8.35 -29.84 15.20
C ILE A 349 -8.78 -28.72 14.25
N SER A 350 -9.94 -28.13 14.53
CA SER A 350 -10.42 -26.94 13.83
C SER A 350 -10.74 -25.85 14.84
N LEU A 351 -10.15 -24.68 14.65
CA LEU A 351 -10.39 -23.49 15.43
C LEU A 351 -11.06 -22.44 14.54
N SER A 352 -12.12 -21.82 15.04
CA SER A 352 -12.82 -20.77 14.30
C SER A 352 -12.80 -19.45 15.04
N TYR A 353 -12.67 -18.37 14.27
CA TYR A 353 -12.57 -17.00 14.75
C TYR A 353 -13.50 -16.11 13.93
N GLU A 354 -14.15 -15.15 14.58
CA GLU A 354 -14.92 -14.11 13.90
C GLU A 354 -13.99 -12.92 13.59
N LEU A 355 -13.95 -12.49 12.33
CA LEU A 355 -13.21 -11.34 11.85
C LEU A 355 -14.19 -10.20 11.54
N LYS A 356 -14.09 -9.10 12.28
CA LYS A 356 -15.00 -7.95 12.15
C LYS A 356 -14.40 -6.80 11.36
N ASN A 357 -14.50 -6.79 10.04
CA ASN A 357 -13.99 -5.68 9.21
C ASN A 357 -15.06 -5.17 8.23
N SER A 358 -14.72 -4.20 7.38
CA SER A 358 -15.55 -3.81 6.25
C SER A 358 -15.86 -5.00 5.35
N GLU A 359 -17.05 -5.03 4.75
CA GLU A 359 -17.47 -6.12 3.86
C GLU A 359 -16.48 -6.31 2.70
N PHE A 360 -15.96 -5.21 2.16
CA PHE A 360 -14.91 -5.22 1.16
C PHE A 360 -13.66 -5.99 1.62
N VAL A 361 -13.07 -5.63 2.77
CA VAL A 361 -11.86 -6.29 3.27
C VAL A 361 -12.12 -7.77 3.55
N LEU A 362 -13.27 -8.10 4.15
CA LEU A 362 -13.64 -9.49 4.42
C LEU A 362 -13.77 -10.31 3.12
N ASN A 363 -14.40 -9.74 2.10
CA ASN A 363 -14.55 -10.39 0.78
C ASN A 363 -13.20 -10.57 0.10
N PHE A 364 -12.34 -9.54 0.13
CA PHE A 364 -11.00 -9.62 -0.45
C PHE A 364 -10.14 -10.70 0.21
N VAL A 365 -10.08 -10.72 1.55
CA VAL A 365 -9.36 -11.77 2.29
C VAL A 365 -9.94 -13.14 1.97
N GLN A 366 -11.27 -13.30 1.95
CA GLN A 366 -11.91 -14.55 1.61
C GLN A 366 -11.55 -15.03 0.19
N GLU A 367 -11.56 -14.13 -0.80
CA GLU A 367 -11.20 -14.50 -2.17
C GLU A 367 -9.74 -14.92 -2.31
N ILE A 368 -8.81 -14.24 -1.62
CA ILE A 368 -7.41 -14.64 -1.57
C ILE A 368 -7.26 -16.03 -0.95
N LEU A 369 -7.89 -16.28 0.20
CA LEU A 369 -7.83 -17.58 0.89
C LEU A 369 -8.41 -18.71 0.04
N ASN A 370 -9.49 -18.47 -0.71
CA ASN A 370 -10.04 -19.46 -1.65
C ASN A 370 -9.06 -19.84 -2.78
N LYS A 371 -8.05 -19.02 -3.06
CA LYS A 371 -6.96 -19.38 -4.00
C LYS A 371 -5.84 -20.17 -3.33
N GLN A 372 -5.74 -20.15 -2.00
CA GLN A 372 -4.72 -20.85 -1.22
C GLN A 372 -5.03 -22.35 -1.05
N GLU A 373 -6.31 -22.75 -1.04
CA GLU A 373 -6.74 -24.15 -0.83
C GLU A 373 -6.19 -25.17 -1.85
N LYS A 374 -5.54 -24.73 -2.94
CA LYS A 374 -4.88 -25.62 -3.92
C LYS A 374 -3.36 -25.71 -3.77
N SER A 375 -2.77 -24.92 -2.88
CA SER A 375 -1.32 -24.68 -2.81
C SER A 375 -0.69 -24.91 -1.43
N ILE A 376 -1.51 -25.13 -0.39
CA ILE A 376 -1.08 -25.50 0.97
C ILE A 376 -0.88 -27.01 1.08
#